data_AF-A0AA96FNH6-F1
#
_entry.id   AF-A0AA96FNH6-F1
#
_cell.length_a   1.000
_cell.length_b   1.000
_cell.length_c   1.000
_cell.angle_alpha   90.00
_cell.angle_beta   90.00
_cell.angle_gamma   90.00
#
_symmetry.space_group_name_H-M   'P 1'
#
loop_
_entity.id
_entity.type
_entity.pdbx_description
1 polymer ?
#
loop_
_entity_poly.entity_id
_entity_poly.type
_entity_poly.pdbx_seq_one_letter_code
_entity_poly.pdbx_strand_id
1 'polypeptide(L)'
;MAPTPNEPDDPNDQSERVFALQHEAEQLKQAVASHAVVDQAIGMMVALGRISPDQGWAVLKDVSQHTNIKLRNVAELILIWGRKGDIPSDIRMALEEALDRHGPTQIPEPPE
;
A
#
# COMPACT_ATOMS: atom_id res chain seq x y z
N MET A 1 7.75 -53.64 17.71
CA MET A 1 8.37 -52.97 16.55
C MET A 1 7.80 -51.56 16.49
N ALA A 2 8.62 -50.55 16.80
CA ALA A 2 8.25 -49.16 16.56
C ALA A 2 8.38 -48.87 15.05
N PRO A 3 7.51 -48.06 14.44
CA PRO A 3 7.74 -47.59 13.08
C PRO A 3 9.00 -46.71 13.07
N THR A 4 9.77 -46.74 11.99
CA THR A 4 10.93 -45.88 11.75
C THR A 4 10.49 -44.60 11.05
N PRO A 5 10.53 -43.42 11.69
CA PRO A 5 10.47 -42.14 10.97
C PRO A 5 11.73 -41.89 10.14
N ASN A 6 11.67 -42.19 8.86
CA ASN A 6 12.34 -41.49 7.74
C ASN A 6 12.22 -42.34 6.48
N GLU A 7 11.04 -42.31 5.87
CA GLU A 7 10.97 -42.48 4.41
C GLU A 7 11.44 -41.16 3.79
N PRO A 8 12.32 -41.18 2.78
CA PRO A 8 12.74 -39.97 2.08
C PRO A 8 11.51 -39.33 1.43
N ASP A 9 11.26 -38.04 1.71
CA ASP A 9 10.24 -37.20 1.06
C ASP A 9 10.32 -37.46 -0.46
N ASP A 10 9.23 -37.98 -1.05
CA ASP A 10 9.14 -38.30 -2.47
C ASP A 10 9.57 -37.05 -3.28
N PRO A 11 10.54 -37.16 -4.20
CA PRO A 11 10.94 -36.04 -5.06
C PRO A 11 9.74 -35.40 -5.81
N ASN A 12 8.64 -36.13 -6.01
CA ASN A 12 7.40 -35.59 -6.56
C ASN A 12 6.67 -34.67 -5.56
N ASP A 13 6.61 -35.01 -4.27
CA ASP A 13 6.03 -34.17 -3.20
C ASP A 13 6.88 -32.91 -2.97
N GLN A 14 8.21 -33.02 -3.03
CA GLN A 14 9.10 -31.84 -3.01
C GLN A 14 8.86 -30.91 -4.19
N SER A 15 8.65 -31.46 -5.40
CA SER A 15 8.39 -30.67 -6.60
C SER A 15 7.01 -29.99 -6.57
N GLU A 16 5.99 -30.68 -6.07
CA GLU A 16 4.64 -30.13 -5.87
C GLU A 16 4.62 -29.00 -4.82
N ARG A 17 5.34 -29.18 -3.70
CA ARG A 17 5.51 -28.13 -2.68
C ARG A 17 6.23 -26.91 -3.24
N VAL A 18 7.30 -27.11 -4.03
CA VAL A 18 8.03 -26.01 -4.69
C VAL A 18 7.11 -25.26 -5.66
N PHE A 19 6.30 -25.96 -6.45
CA PHE A 19 5.35 -25.34 -7.37
C PHE A 19 4.26 -24.52 -6.63
N ALA A 20 3.69 -25.07 -5.56
CA ALA A 20 2.69 -24.38 -4.74
C ALA A 20 3.25 -23.09 -4.12
N LEU A 21 4.46 -23.14 -3.55
CA LEU A 21 5.14 -21.98 -2.98
C LEU A 21 5.50 -20.93 -4.04
N GLN A 22 5.91 -21.35 -5.25
CA GLN A 22 6.16 -20.43 -6.36
C GLN A 22 4.88 -19.73 -6.83
N HIS A 23 3.77 -20.45 -6.89
CA HIS A 23 2.46 -19.89 -7.24
C HIS A 23 1.97 -18.90 -6.18
N GLU A 24 2.10 -19.24 -4.90
CA GLU A 24 1.78 -18.32 -3.79
C GLU A 24 2.67 -17.07 -3.84
N ALA A 25 3.98 -17.24 -4.07
CA ALA A 25 4.91 -16.12 -4.22
C ALA A 25 4.55 -15.22 -5.41
N GLU A 26 4.07 -15.79 -6.52
CA GLU A 26 3.61 -15.04 -7.67
C GLU A 26 2.33 -14.26 -7.36
N GLN A 27 1.35 -14.88 -6.69
CA GLN A 27 0.13 -14.21 -6.26
C GLN A 27 0.42 -13.04 -5.29
N LEU A 28 1.32 -13.25 -4.34
CA LEU A 28 1.77 -12.20 -3.41
C LEU A 28 2.50 -11.08 -4.14
N LYS A 29 3.40 -11.40 -5.07
CA LYS A 29 4.07 -10.39 -5.91
C LYS A 29 3.08 -9.59 -6.73
N GLN A 30 2.07 -10.23 -7.31
CA GLN A 30 1.01 -9.54 -8.06
C GLN A 30 0.18 -8.63 -7.14
N ALA A 31 -0.16 -9.07 -5.93
CA ALA A 31 -0.86 -8.25 -4.95
C ALA A 31 -0.03 -7.01 -4.53
N VAL A 32 1.25 -7.21 -4.22
CA VAL A 32 2.17 -6.10 -3.88
C VAL A 32 2.38 -5.15 -5.06
N ALA A 33 2.59 -5.69 -6.26
CA ALA A 33 2.72 -4.87 -7.48
C ALA A 33 1.42 -4.10 -7.81
N SER A 34 0.26 -4.66 -7.46
CA SER A 34 -1.03 -3.99 -7.63
C SER A 34 -1.17 -2.77 -6.71
N HIS A 35 -0.55 -2.78 -5.53
CA HIS A 35 -0.62 -1.70 -4.54
C HIS A 35 0.54 -0.71 -4.56
N ALA A 36 1.64 -1.02 -5.27
CA ALA A 36 2.86 -0.21 -5.26
C ALA A 36 2.64 1.30 -5.53
N VAL A 37 1.72 1.66 -6.44
CA VAL A 37 1.40 3.06 -6.73
C VAL A 37 0.71 3.75 -5.56
N VAL A 38 -0.17 3.03 -4.87
CA VAL A 38 -0.87 3.54 -3.68
C VAL A 38 0.11 3.68 -2.52
N ASP A 39 0.97 2.70 -2.30
CA ASP A 39 2.00 2.76 -1.25
C ASP A 39 2.97 3.93 -1.45
N GLN A 40 3.34 4.22 -2.71
CA GLN A 40 4.15 5.40 -3.04
C GLN A 40 3.41 6.71 -2.75
N ALA A 41 2.13 6.79 -3.09
CA ALA A 41 1.32 7.97 -2.78
C ALA A 41 1.18 8.17 -1.26
N ILE A 42 0.99 7.09 -0.48
CA ILE A 42 1.00 7.15 0.99
C ILE A 42 2.34 7.68 1.48
N GLY A 43 3.46 7.14 0.99
CA GLY A 43 4.80 7.62 1.36
C GLY A 43 5.00 9.11 1.10
N MET A 44 4.47 9.61 -0.01
CA MET A 44 4.46 11.05 -0.33
C MET A 44 3.59 11.86 0.63
N MET A 45 2.40 11.37 0.98
CA MET A 45 1.52 12.01 1.97
C MET A 45 2.15 12.06 3.37
N VAL A 46 2.86 11.01 3.77
CA VAL A 46 3.62 10.99 5.03
C VAL A 46 4.73 12.04 4.99
N ALA A 47 5.54 12.07 3.92
CA ALA A 47 6.66 12.99 3.80
C ALA A 47 6.26 14.47 3.72
N LEU A 48 5.20 14.77 2.95
CA LEU A 48 4.76 16.15 2.69
C LEU A 48 3.71 16.63 3.70
N GLY A 49 2.74 15.78 4.02
CA GLY A 49 1.63 16.08 4.92
C GLY A 49 1.93 15.86 6.40
N ARG A 50 3.06 15.21 6.74
CA ARG A 50 3.47 14.87 8.12
C ARG A 50 2.38 14.10 8.89
N ILE A 51 1.69 13.22 8.20
CA ILE A 51 0.68 12.31 8.76
C ILE A 51 1.24 10.88 8.84
N SER A 52 0.61 10.03 9.64
CA SER A 52 0.98 8.61 9.69
C SER A 52 0.61 7.88 8.39
N PRO A 53 1.21 6.71 8.10
CA PRO A 53 0.81 5.90 6.95
C PRO A 53 -0.68 5.53 6.94
N ASP A 54 -1.25 5.21 8.10
CA ASP A 54 -2.67 4.88 8.25
C ASP A 54 -3.58 6.08 7.92
N GLN A 55 -3.16 7.28 8.33
CA GLN A 55 -3.84 8.52 7.95
C GLN A 55 -3.71 8.78 6.45
N GLY A 56 -2.52 8.56 5.88
CA GLY A 56 -2.31 8.68 4.44
C GLY A 56 -3.25 7.77 3.63
N TRP A 57 -3.43 6.53 4.07
CA TRP A 57 -4.40 5.62 3.48
C TRP A 57 -5.85 6.11 3.63
N ALA A 58 -6.23 6.56 4.84
CA ALA A 58 -7.57 7.09 5.09
C ALA A 58 -7.89 8.28 4.19
N VAL A 59 -6.95 9.22 4.04
CA VAL A 59 -7.05 10.38 3.16
C VAL A 59 -7.25 9.96 1.70
N LEU A 60 -6.43 9.04 1.16
CA LEU A 60 -6.58 8.58 -0.22
C LEU A 60 -7.94 7.91 -0.47
N LYS A 61 -8.39 7.08 0.47
CA LYS A 61 -9.70 6.42 0.40
C LYS A 61 -10.83 7.43 0.41
N ASP A 62 -10.72 8.42 1.26
CA ASP A 62 -11.73 9.44 1.44
C ASP A 62 -11.86 10.36 0.21
N VAL A 63 -10.73 10.82 -0.34
CA VAL A 63 -10.71 11.57 -1.62
C VAL A 63 -11.31 10.72 -2.75
N SER A 64 -10.97 9.44 -2.83
CA SER A 64 -11.53 8.52 -3.83
C SER A 64 -13.06 8.43 -3.74
N GLN A 65 -13.60 8.38 -2.52
CA GLN A 65 -15.05 8.31 -2.29
C GLN A 65 -15.74 9.63 -2.65
N HIS A 66 -15.20 10.77 -2.23
CA HIS A 66 -15.79 12.08 -2.47
C HIS A 66 -15.74 12.52 -3.93
N THR A 67 -14.68 12.14 -4.65
CA THR A 67 -14.50 12.49 -6.07
C THR A 67 -15.08 11.45 -7.02
N ASN A 68 -15.48 10.27 -6.51
CA ASN A 68 -15.86 9.10 -7.31
C ASN A 68 -14.79 8.68 -8.33
N ILE A 69 -13.52 8.90 -8.01
CA ILE A 69 -12.36 8.48 -8.80
C ILE A 69 -11.76 7.23 -8.16
N LYS A 70 -11.36 6.27 -8.99
CA LYS A 70 -10.69 5.05 -8.50
C LYS A 70 -9.45 5.41 -7.67
N LEU A 71 -9.30 4.78 -6.51
CA LEU A 71 -8.18 5.00 -5.58
C LEU A 71 -6.80 5.02 -6.27
N ARG A 72 -6.56 4.08 -7.20
CA ARG A 72 -5.31 4.04 -7.97
C ARG A 72 -5.07 5.32 -8.77
N ASN A 73 -6.10 5.86 -9.42
CA ASN A 73 -5.99 7.10 -10.18
C ASN A 73 -5.78 8.29 -9.25
N VAL A 74 -6.42 8.31 -8.07
CA VAL A 74 -6.13 9.31 -7.03
C VAL A 74 -4.65 9.25 -6.64
N ALA A 75 -4.12 8.05 -6.36
CA ALA A 75 -2.71 7.87 -6.05
C ALA A 75 -1.78 8.35 -7.19
N GLU A 76 -2.10 8.07 -8.45
CA GLU A 76 -1.35 8.59 -9.60
C GLU A 76 -1.37 10.12 -9.68
N LEU A 77 -2.52 10.75 -9.40
CA LEU A 77 -2.65 12.21 -9.34
C LEU A 77 -1.78 12.80 -8.23
N ILE A 78 -1.72 12.17 -7.05
CA ILE A 78 -0.82 12.57 -5.96
C ILE A 78 0.65 12.46 -6.39
N LEU A 79 1.04 11.38 -7.08
CA LEU A 79 2.41 11.23 -7.58
C LEU A 79 2.77 12.22 -8.70
N ILE A 80 1.80 12.62 -9.51
CA ILE A 80 1.99 13.69 -10.50
C ILE A 80 2.15 15.02 -9.76
N TRP A 81 1.30 15.29 -8.79
CA TRP A 81 1.33 16.49 -7.97
C TRP A 81 2.66 16.65 -7.24
N GLY A 82 3.15 15.64 -6.53
CA GLY A 82 4.43 15.75 -5.82
C GLY A 82 5.65 15.88 -6.74
N ARG A 83 5.53 15.52 -8.03
CA ARG A 83 6.62 15.71 -9.02
C ARG A 83 6.54 17.05 -9.77
N LYS A 84 5.34 17.54 -10.05
CA LYS A 84 5.12 18.70 -10.94
C LYS A 84 4.53 19.92 -10.25
N GLY A 85 3.97 19.77 -9.05
CA GLY A 85 3.25 20.82 -8.32
C GLY A 85 1.80 21.02 -8.76
N ASP A 86 1.37 20.36 -9.84
CA ASP A 86 0.05 20.55 -10.44
C ASP A 86 -0.91 19.41 -10.08
N ILE A 87 -2.10 19.79 -9.61
CA ILE A 87 -3.23 18.89 -9.38
C ILE A 87 -4.54 19.62 -9.69
N PRO A 88 -5.55 18.95 -10.28
CA PRO A 88 -6.86 19.55 -10.51
C PRO A 88 -7.48 20.11 -9.22
N SER A 89 -8.19 21.23 -9.32
CA SER A 89 -8.69 22.00 -8.16
C SER A 89 -9.72 21.25 -7.33
N ASP A 90 -10.56 20.45 -7.98
CA ASP A 90 -11.52 19.54 -7.35
C ASP A 90 -10.82 18.50 -6.47
N ILE A 91 -9.74 17.92 -6.97
CA ILE A 91 -8.93 16.94 -6.23
C ILE A 91 -8.16 17.61 -5.10
N ARG A 92 -7.61 18.80 -5.35
CA ARG A 92 -6.94 19.59 -4.30
C ARG A 92 -7.88 19.87 -3.13
N MET A 93 -9.08 20.36 -3.42
CA MET A 93 -10.06 20.71 -2.39
C MET A 93 -10.49 19.47 -1.60
N ALA A 94 -10.75 18.35 -2.29
CA ALA A 94 -11.07 17.09 -1.62
C ALA A 94 -9.90 16.58 -0.75
N LEU A 95 -8.66 16.76 -1.21
CA LEU A 95 -7.46 16.38 -0.47
C LEU A 95 -7.26 17.22 0.78
N GLU A 96 -7.42 18.55 0.68
CA GLU A 96 -7.35 19.48 1.80
C GLU A 96 -8.43 19.14 2.85
N GLU A 97 -9.68 18.93 2.41
CA GLU A 97 -10.78 18.56 3.31
C GLU A 97 -10.55 17.20 3.99
N ALA A 98 -10.01 16.22 3.26
CA ALA A 98 -9.65 14.91 3.79
C ALA A 98 -8.50 15.03 4.82
N LEU A 99 -7.50 15.85 4.54
CA LEU A 99 -6.38 16.11 5.45
C LEU A 99 -6.85 16.79 6.74
N ASP A 100 -7.76 17.76 6.65
CA ASP A 100 -8.34 18.41 7.83
C ASP A 100 -9.14 17.42 8.69
N ARG A 101 -9.84 16.48 8.06
CA ARG A 101 -10.59 15.41 8.77
C ARG A 101 -9.69 14.35 9.40
N HIS A 102 -8.49 14.14 8.84
CA HIS A 102 -7.60 13.05 9.25
C HIS A 102 -6.28 13.50 9.92
N GLY A 103 -5.99 14.81 10.01
CA GLY A 103 -4.74 15.34 10.55
C GLY A 103 -4.84 15.85 12.01
N PRO A 104 -3.69 16.08 12.68
CA PRO A 104 -2.60 15.14 12.93
C PRO A 104 -2.79 14.39 14.29
N THR A 105 -2.15 13.22 14.42
CA THR A 105 -1.83 12.61 15.73
C THR A 105 -0.31 12.69 15.90
N GLN A 106 0.11 13.13 17.10
CA GLN A 106 1.47 13.23 17.64
C GLN A 106 2.61 12.85 16.66
N ILE A 107 3.35 13.87 16.22
CA ILE A 107 4.71 13.67 15.67
C ILE A 107 5.49 12.89 16.76
N PRO A 108 6.15 11.76 16.45
CA PRO A 108 7.08 11.16 17.40
C PRO A 108 8.10 12.23 17.78
N GLU A 109 8.17 12.58 19.07
CA GLU A 109 9.17 13.53 19.54
C GLU A 109 10.55 13.05 19.05
N PRO A 110 11.39 13.96 18.51
CA PRO A 110 12.72 13.58 18.09
C PRO A 110 13.45 12.94 19.28
N PRO A 111 14.23 11.85 19.06
CA PRO A 111 14.98 11.25 20.15
C PRO A 111 15.91 12.29 20.77
N GLU A 112 15.87 12.43 22.10
CA GLU A 112 16.80 13.27 22.89
C GLU A 112 18.27 12.89 22.66
#